data_AF-A0A2A8UX30-F1
#
_entry.id   AF-A0A2A8UX30-F1
#
_cell.length_a   1.000
_cell.length_b   1.000
_cell.length_c   1.000
_cell.angle_alpha   90.00
_cell.angle_beta   90.00
_cell.angle_gamma   90.00
#
_symmetry.space_group_name_H-M   'P 1'
#
loop_
_entity.id
_entity.type
_entity.pdbx_description
1 polymer ?
#
loop_
_entity_poly.entity_id
_entity_poly.type
_entity_poly.pdbx_seq_one_letter_code
_entity_poly.pdbx_strand_id
1 'polypeptide(L)'
;MRTTFMAKANEVERKWYVVDAEGQTLGRLSTEVASILRGKNKPTFTPHVDTGDHVIIINAEKIHLTGNKLNDKIYYRHTNHPGGLKQRTALEMRTNYPVQMLELAIKGMLPKGRLGRQVSKKLNVYAGAEHPHQAQKPEVYELRG
;
A
#
# COMPACT_ATOMS: atom_id res chain seq x y z
N MET A 1 17.05 15.22 -30.37
CA MET A 1 16.08 14.81 -29.33
C MET A 1 14.73 15.44 -29.66
N ARG A 2 13.63 14.68 -29.70
CA ARG A 2 12.27 15.22 -29.89
C ARG A 2 11.68 15.64 -28.53
N THR A 3 10.57 16.38 -28.54
CA THR A 3 9.87 16.81 -27.31
C THR A 3 9.16 15.61 -26.66
N THR A 4 9.44 15.36 -25.39
CA THR A 4 8.73 14.39 -24.55
C THR A 4 8.48 15.07 -23.22
N PHE A 5 7.25 14.96 -22.71
CA PHE A 5 6.87 15.58 -21.45
C PHE A 5 7.58 14.87 -20.29
N MET A 6 8.19 15.65 -19.40
CA MET A 6 8.77 15.19 -18.14
C MET A 6 8.20 16.07 -17.04
N ALA A 7 7.49 15.46 -16.09
CA ALA A 7 6.88 16.19 -15.00
C ALA A 7 7.96 16.79 -14.09
N LYS A 8 7.82 18.07 -13.74
CA LYS A 8 8.65 18.68 -12.70
C LYS A 8 8.05 18.44 -11.33
N ALA A 9 8.88 18.34 -10.31
CA ALA A 9 8.42 18.06 -8.93
C ALA A 9 7.36 19.05 -8.43
N ASN A 10 7.42 20.32 -8.88
CA ASN A 10 6.50 21.39 -8.44
C ASN A 10 5.18 21.42 -9.21
N GLU A 11 5.07 20.70 -10.32
CA GLU A 11 3.88 20.69 -11.19
C GLU A 11 2.99 19.46 -10.90
N VAL A 12 3.38 18.60 -9.97
CA VAL A 12 2.63 17.37 -9.64
C VAL A 12 1.51 17.69 -8.66
N GLU A 13 0.28 17.66 -9.15
CA GLU A 13 -0.90 17.63 -8.31
C GLU A 13 -1.13 16.22 -7.75
N ARG A 14 -1.38 16.15 -6.43
CA ARG A 14 -1.61 14.90 -5.70
C ARG A 14 -3.00 14.91 -5.10
N LYS A 15 -3.72 13.83 -5.32
CA LYS A 15 -5.02 13.57 -4.72
C LYS A 15 -4.89 12.65 -3.50
N TRP A 16 -5.95 12.61 -2.71
CA TRP A 16 -6.12 11.65 -1.64
C TRP A 16 -7.24 10.70 -1.98
N TYR A 17 -7.02 9.40 -1.79
CA TYR A 17 -8.04 8.38 -1.99
C TYR A 17 -8.32 7.61 -0.71
N VAL A 18 -9.57 7.20 -0.52
CA VAL A 18 -9.98 6.21 0.48
C VAL A 18 -10.34 4.90 -0.23
N VAL A 19 -9.79 3.79 0.24
CA VAL A 19 -10.05 2.44 -0.24
C VAL A 19 -10.53 1.59 0.92
N ASP A 20 -11.66 0.91 0.74
CA ASP A 20 -12.16 -0.06 1.71
C ASP A 20 -11.52 -1.44 1.48
N ALA A 21 -10.92 -2.01 2.53
CA ALA A 21 -10.33 -3.35 2.48
C ALA A 21 -11.33 -4.46 2.80
N GLU A 22 -12.56 -4.14 3.23
CA GLU A 22 -13.57 -5.13 3.59
C GLU A 22 -13.94 -6.03 2.39
N GLY A 23 -13.83 -7.35 2.60
CA GLY A 23 -14.15 -8.35 1.57
C GLY A 23 -13.12 -8.45 0.43
N GLN A 24 -12.09 -7.61 0.42
CA GLN A 24 -11.10 -7.58 -0.64
C GLN A 24 -10.00 -8.62 -0.45
N THR A 25 -9.48 -9.15 -1.56
CA THR A 25 -8.35 -10.09 -1.51
C THR A 25 -7.04 -9.32 -1.34
N LEU A 26 -6.25 -9.65 -0.31
CA LEU A 26 -5.00 -8.97 0.05
C LEU A 26 -4.11 -8.61 -1.14
N GLY A 27 -3.87 -9.56 -2.05
CA GLY A 27 -2.98 -9.37 -3.20
C GLY A 27 -3.53 -8.44 -4.28
N ARG A 28 -4.84 -8.51 -4.55
CA ARG A 28 -5.48 -7.68 -5.60
C ARG A 28 -5.51 -6.23 -5.17
N LEU A 29 -6.02 -5.98 -3.96
CA LEU A 29 -6.01 -4.65 -3.35
C LEU A 29 -4.60 -4.07 -3.27
N SER A 30 -3.60 -4.86 -2.86
CA SER A 30 -2.23 -4.36 -2.75
C SER A 30 -1.64 -3.93 -4.10
N THR A 31 -1.97 -4.63 -5.18
CA THR A 31 -1.45 -4.35 -6.53
C THR A 31 -1.98 -3.03 -7.07
N GLU A 32 -3.28 -2.81 -6.92
CA GLU A 32 -3.92 -1.57 -7.34
C GLU A 32 -3.42 -0.38 -6.53
N VAL A 33 -3.40 -0.50 -5.20
CA VAL A 33 -2.91 0.57 -4.32
C VAL A 33 -1.45 0.92 -4.63
N ALA A 34 -0.59 -0.08 -4.86
CA ALA A 34 0.81 0.16 -5.24
C ALA A 34 0.94 0.91 -6.59
N SER A 35 0.00 0.72 -7.51
CA SER A 35 -0.02 1.41 -8.80
C SER A 35 -0.45 2.88 -8.66
N ILE A 36 -1.43 3.16 -7.81
CA ILE A 36 -1.88 4.51 -7.46
C ILE A 36 -0.76 5.29 -6.75
N LEU A 37 -0.14 4.68 -5.74
CA LEU A 37 0.97 5.29 -4.99
C LEU A 37 2.14 5.67 -5.91
N ARG A 38 2.39 4.87 -6.96
CA ARG A 38 3.44 5.12 -7.96
C ARG A 38 3.03 6.16 -9.01
N GLY A 39 1.74 6.45 -9.17
CA GLY A 39 1.23 7.36 -10.20
C GLY A 39 1.11 6.76 -11.59
N LYS A 40 1.12 5.41 -11.70
CA LYS A 40 1.01 4.71 -13.00
C LYS A 40 -0.34 4.91 -13.70
N ASN A 41 -1.34 5.36 -12.95
CA ASN A 41 -2.66 5.72 -13.43
C ASN A 41 -2.70 7.08 -14.15
N LYS A 42 -1.66 7.92 -14.00
CA LYS A 42 -1.59 9.25 -14.62
C LYS A 42 -0.75 9.21 -15.91
N PRO A 43 -1.18 9.89 -16.99
CA PRO A 43 -0.40 9.98 -18.23
C PRO A 43 0.89 10.80 -18.07
N THR A 44 0.99 11.61 -17.02
CA THR A 44 2.17 12.41 -16.67
C THR A 44 3.25 11.63 -15.91
N PHE A 45 3.14 10.29 -15.86
CA PHE A 45 4.08 9.42 -15.16
C PHE A 45 5.52 9.66 -15.63
N THR A 46 6.37 10.02 -14.68
CA THR A 46 7.79 10.28 -14.91
C THR A 46 8.61 9.40 -13.94
N PRO A 47 9.45 8.46 -14.42
CA PRO A 47 10.04 7.43 -13.56
C PRO A 47 10.91 7.92 -12.40
N HIS A 48 11.56 9.08 -12.56
CA HIS A 48 12.49 9.65 -11.58
C HIS A 48 11.82 10.65 -10.63
N VAL A 49 10.53 10.96 -10.82
CA VAL A 49 9.77 11.94 -10.02
C VAL A 49 8.58 11.25 -9.35
N ASP A 50 8.29 11.64 -8.11
CA ASP A 50 7.12 11.14 -7.40
C ASP A 50 5.82 11.82 -7.88
N THR A 51 5.12 11.14 -8.79
CA THR A 51 3.89 11.59 -9.45
C THR A 51 2.60 10.98 -8.87
N GLY A 52 2.72 10.05 -7.92
CA GLY A 52 1.57 9.31 -7.40
C GLY A 52 0.80 10.00 -6.29
N ASP A 53 -0.36 9.44 -5.97
CA ASP A 53 -1.33 9.99 -5.03
C ASP A 53 -1.17 9.41 -3.62
N HIS A 54 -1.90 9.99 -2.66
CA HIS A 54 -2.04 9.47 -1.30
C HIS A 54 -3.17 8.45 -1.24
N VAL A 55 -2.96 7.38 -0.49
CA VAL A 55 -3.97 6.32 -0.34
C VAL A 55 -4.17 6.03 1.14
N ILE A 56 -5.42 6.11 1.57
CA ILE A 56 -5.90 5.71 2.88
C ILE A 56 -6.65 4.39 2.72
N ILE A 57 -6.24 3.37 3.46
CA ILE A 57 -6.96 2.09 3.52
C ILE A 57 -7.67 2.00 4.87
N ILE A 58 -8.96 1.68 4.84
CA ILE A 58 -9.80 1.44 6.03
C ILE A 58 -10.20 -0.04 6.12
N ASN A 59 -10.70 -0.47 7.28
CA ASN A 59 -11.15 -1.84 7.56
C ASN A 59 -10.09 -2.92 7.29
N ALA A 60 -8.81 -2.62 7.58
CA ALA A 60 -7.71 -3.56 7.35
C ALA A 60 -7.89 -4.92 8.05
N GLU A 61 -8.62 -4.98 9.16
CA GLU A 61 -8.90 -6.22 9.90
C GLU A 61 -9.79 -7.20 9.11
N LYS A 62 -10.60 -6.68 8.18
CA LYS A 62 -11.56 -7.45 7.38
C LYS A 62 -11.00 -7.94 6.04
N ILE A 63 -9.69 -7.83 5.83
CA ILE A 63 -9.05 -8.28 4.60
C ILE A 63 -9.16 -9.81 4.44
N HIS A 64 -9.45 -10.25 3.21
CA HIS A 64 -9.62 -11.65 2.88
C HIS A 64 -8.33 -12.28 2.32
N LEU A 65 -8.05 -13.51 2.75
CA LEU A 65 -7.04 -14.39 2.17
C LEU A 65 -7.73 -15.65 1.66
N THR A 66 -7.42 -16.06 0.43
CA THR A 66 -8.05 -17.21 -0.22
C THR A 66 -7.44 -18.54 0.25
N GLY A 67 -8.27 -19.59 0.32
CA GLY A 67 -7.85 -20.95 0.71
C GLY A 67 -7.34 -21.03 2.15
N ASN A 68 -6.46 -21.99 2.44
CA ASN A 68 -5.90 -22.23 3.79
C ASN A 68 -4.76 -21.27 4.17
N LYS A 69 -4.54 -20.20 3.39
CA LYS A 69 -3.42 -19.26 3.56
C LYS A 69 -3.39 -18.57 4.92
N LEU A 70 -4.53 -18.44 5.61
CA LEU A 70 -4.55 -17.88 6.96
C LEU A 70 -3.66 -18.69 7.93
N ASN A 71 -3.66 -20.01 7.80
CA ASN A 71 -2.88 -20.89 8.67
C ASN A 71 -1.51 -21.22 8.07
N ASP A 72 -1.45 -21.45 6.75
CA ASP A 72 -0.25 -21.96 6.10
C ASP A 72 0.78 -20.88 5.75
N LYS A 73 0.34 -19.63 5.58
CA LYS A 73 1.25 -18.54 5.20
C LYS A 73 1.97 -18.01 6.44
N ILE A 74 3.28 -18.20 6.47
CA ILE A 74 4.14 -17.75 7.56
C ILE A 74 4.94 -16.51 7.14
N TYR A 75 4.93 -15.50 8.00
CA TYR A 75 5.78 -14.31 7.92
C TYR A 75 7.01 -14.51 8.80
N TYR A 76 8.19 -14.41 8.19
CA TYR A 76 9.47 -14.56 8.87
C TYR A 76 10.14 -13.19 9.04
N ARG A 77 10.79 -12.98 10.19
CA ARG A 77 11.79 -11.92 10.37
C ARG A 77 12.95 -12.44 11.23
N HIS A 78 14.09 -11.80 11.10
CA HIS A 78 15.28 -12.13 11.88
C HIS A 78 15.75 -10.93 12.70
N THR A 79 16.25 -11.16 13.91
CA THR A 79 16.78 -10.10 14.79
C THR A 79 18.29 -9.83 14.60
N ASN A 80 18.93 -10.51 13.65
CA ASN A 80 20.38 -10.50 13.39
C ASN A 80 21.25 -11.07 14.53
N HIS A 81 20.66 -11.86 15.42
CA HIS A 81 21.38 -12.63 16.44
C HIS A 81 21.26 -14.13 16.14
N PRO A 82 22.22 -14.98 16.54
CA PRO A 82 22.10 -16.43 16.41
C PRO A 82 20.79 -16.94 17.05
N GLY A 83 20.04 -17.79 16.33
CA GLY A 83 18.73 -18.27 16.78
C GLY A 83 17.62 -17.20 16.77
N GLY A 84 17.85 -16.05 16.15
CA GLY A 84 16.96 -14.88 16.16
C GLY A 84 15.76 -14.93 15.20
N LEU A 85 15.40 -16.10 14.66
CA LEU A 85 14.27 -16.25 13.75
C LEU A 85 12.95 -16.08 14.51
N LYS A 86 12.09 -15.20 14.02
CA LYS A 86 10.72 -15.01 14.50
C LYS A 86 9.76 -15.31 13.36
N GLN A 87 8.71 -16.06 13.66
CA GLN A 87 7.69 -16.46 12.71
C GLN A 87 6.31 -16.07 13.25
N ARG A 88 5.42 -15.68 12.34
CA ARG A 88 4.01 -15.39 12.63
C ARG A 88 3.15 -15.95 11.52
N THR A 89 1.98 -16.50 11.84
CA THR A 89 1.03 -16.92 10.80
C THR A 89 0.29 -15.72 10.22
N ALA A 90 -0.28 -15.86 9.03
CA ALA A 90 -1.13 -14.83 8.46
C ALA A 90 -2.37 -14.58 9.34
N LEU A 91 -2.90 -15.60 10.02
CA LEU A 91 -3.97 -15.44 10.99
C LEU A 91 -3.56 -14.49 12.13
N GLU A 92 -2.41 -14.73 12.76
CA GLU A 92 -1.89 -13.85 13.82
C GLU A 92 -1.67 -12.42 13.31
N MET A 93 -1.12 -12.28 12.10
CA MET A 93 -0.93 -10.98 11.46
C MET A 93 -2.27 -10.27 11.20
N ARG A 94 -3.33 -10.97 10.79
CA ARG A 94 -4.64 -10.34 10.53
C ARG A 94 -5.30 -9.89 11.82
N THR A 95 -5.23 -10.71 12.87
CA THR A 95 -5.91 -10.45 14.14
C THR A 95 -5.19 -9.37 14.95
N ASN A 96 -3.87 -9.47 15.09
CA ASN A 96 -3.11 -8.59 15.99
C ASN A 96 -2.41 -7.43 15.28
N TYR A 97 -2.09 -7.59 13.99
CA TYR A 97 -1.28 -6.63 13.23
C TYR A 97 -1.82 -6.36 11.81
N PRO A 98 -3.13 -6.11 11.62
CA PRO A 98 -3.74 -6.00 10.28
C PRO A 98 -3.12 -4.87 9.45
N VAL A 99 -2.83 -3.74 10.10
CA VAL A 99 -2.13 -2.59 9.50
C VAL A 99 -0.79 -3.01 8.90
N GLN A 100 0.03 -3.71 9.69
CA GLN A 100 1.35 -4.16 9.24
C GLN A 100 1.26 -5.18 8.11
N MET A 101 0.24 -6.05 8.10
CA MET A 101 0.05 -7.03 7.03
C MET A 101 -0.10 -6.33 5.67
N LEU A 102 -0.96 -5.31 5.59
CA LEU A 102 -1.21 -4.55 4.36
C LEU A 102 0.00 -3.69 3.98
N GLU A 103 0.61 -3.00 4.94
CA GLU A 103 1.81 -2.21 4.68
C GLU A 103 2.94 -3.08 4.10
N LEU A 104 3.18 -4.26 4.67
CA LEU A 104 4.20 -5.19 4.18
C LEU A 104 3.89 -5.67 2.75
N ALA A 105 2.63 -6.01 2.48
CA ALA A 105 2.20 -6.46 1.16
C ALA A 105 2.41 -5.36 0.10
N ILE A 106 1.92 -4.14 0.37
CA ILE A 106 1.99 -3.01 -0.57
C ILE A 106 3.43 -2.52 -0.74
N LYS A 107 4.18 -2.34 0.37
CA LYS A 107 5.60 -1.94 0.32
C LYS A 107 6.45 -3.00 -0.38
N GLY A 108 6.05 -4.26 -0.32
CA GLY A 108 6.60 -5.36 -1.11
C GLY A 108 6.62 -5.06 -2.61
N MET A 109 5.56 -4.45 -3.13
CA MET A 109 5.33 -4.15 -4.55
C MET A 109 5.94 -2.82 -5.04
N LEU A 110 6.54 -2.04 -4.14
CA LEU A 110 7.21 -0.77 -4.47
C LEU A 110 8.72 -0.96 -4.74
N PRO A 111 9.36 -0.10 -5.57
CA PRO A 111 10.80 -0.14 -5.81
C PRO A 111 11.61 0.02 -4.52
N LYS A 112 12.74 -0.65 -4.38
CA LYS A 112 13.57 -0.65 -3.14
C LYS A 112 14.60 0.48 -3.05
N GLY A 113 14.33 1.61 -3.71
CA GLY A 113 15.19 2.80 -3.72
C GLY A 113 14.72 3.92 -2.80
N ARG A 114 15.43 5.06 -2.82
CA ARG A 114 15.04 6.28 -2.07
C ARG A 114 13.64 6.77 -2.46
N LEU A 115 13.35 6.82 -3.75
CA LEU A 115 12.04 7.20 -4.28
C LEU A 115 10.94 6.27 -3.78
N GLY A 116 11.14 4.96 -3.82
CA GLY A 116 10.14 4.00 -3.34
C GLY A 116 9.88 4.10 -1.83
N ARG A 117 10.89 4.43 -1.02
CA ARG A 117 10.72 4.74 0.41
C ARG A 117 9.88 6.01 0.61
N GLN A 118 10.09 7.04 -0.21
CA GLN A 118 9.26 8.25 -0.18
C GLN A 118 7.81 7.94 -0.56
N VAL A 119 7.59 7.21 -1.66
CA VAL A 119 6.27 6.79 -2.11
C VAL A 119 5.53 6.00 -1.04
N SER A 120 6.22 5.09 -0.33
CA SER A 120 5.60 4.28 0.72
C SER A 120 5.06 5.08 1.90
N LYS A 121 5.55 6.31 2.12
CA LYS A 121 5.05 7.19 3.20
C LYS A 121 3.69 7.82 2.89
N LYS A 122 3.22 7.73 1.64
CA LYS A 122 1.91 8.26 1.23
C LYS A 122 0.77 7.27 1.49
N LEU A 123 1.11 6.04 1.91
CA LEU A 123 0.16 5.03 2.33
C LEU A 123 -0.17 5.24 3.81
N ASN A 124 -1.45 5.34 4.13
CA ASN A 124 -1.96 5.31 5.50
C ASN A 124 -2.94 4.14 5.62
N VAL A 125 -2.80 3.30 6.63
CA VAL A 125 -3.64 2.11 6.81
C VAL A 125 -4.24 2.11 8.22
N TYR A 126 -5.55 1.90 8.31
CA TYR A 126 -6.31 1.86 9.55
C TYR A 126 -7.01 0.52 9.72
N ALA A 127 -7.03 0.02 10.95
CA ALA A 127 -7.70 -1.24 11.28
C ALA A 127 -9.21 -1.14 11.11
N GLY A 128 -9.82 -0.05 11.59
CA GLY A 128 -11.26 0.22 11.51
C GLY A 128 -11.66 1.12 10.34
N ALA A 129 -12.92 1.55 10.34
CA ALA A 129 -13.54 2.34 9.27
C ALA A 129 -13.15 3.83 9.29
N GLU A 130 -12.64 4.34 10.41
CA GLU A 130 -12.36 5.77 10.59
C GLU A 130 -10.89 6.12 10.34
N HIS A 131 -10.67 7.32 9.79
CA HIS A 131 -9.35 7.90 9.61
C HIS A 131 -9.34 9.40 10.02
N PRO A 132 -8.24 9.92 10.59
CA PRO A 132 -8.13 11.32 11.02
C PRO A 132 -7.96 12.31 9.86
N HIS A 133 -7.83 11.86 8.62
CA HIS A 133 -7.45 12.69 7.46
C HIS A 133 -8.61 13.41 6.75
N GLN A 134 -9.70 13.72 7.45
CA GLN A 134 -10.88 14.35 6.83
C GLN A 134 -10.57 15.73 6.21
N ALA A 135 -9.63 16.48 6.79
CA ALA A 135 -9.22 17.79 6.27
C ALA A 135 -8.65 17.75 4.83
N GLN A 136 -8.14 16.59 4.41
CA GLN A 136 -7.57 16.39 3.07
C GLN A 136 -8.61 16.08 1.99
N LYS A 137 -9.90 15.99 2.36
CA LYS A 137 -11.03 15.70 1.47
C LYS A 137 -10.76 14.53 0.51
N PRO A 138 -10.50 13.32 1.03
CA PRO A 138 -10.15 12.19 0.20
C PRO A 138 -11.34 11.71 -0.65
N GLU A 139 -11.07 11.33 -1.89
CA GLU A 139 -12.05 10.78 -2.84
C GLU A 139 -12.19 9.26 -2.62
N VAL A 140 -13.41 8.71 -2.65
CA VAL A 140 -13.61 7.26 -2.57
C VAL A 140 -13.12 6.62 -3.87
N TYR A 141 -12.27 5.59 -3.75
CA TYR A 141 -11.74 4.85 -4.89
C TYR A 141 -12.24 3.40 -4.86
N GLU A 142 -12.96 3.02 -5.91
CA GLU A 142 -13.39 1.63 -6.12
C GLU A 142 -12.33 0.86 -6.92
N LEU A 143 -12.04 -0.37 -6.47
CA LEU A 143 -11.05 -1.24 -7.11
C LEU A 143 -11.53 -1.66 -8.51
N ARG A 144 -10.63 -1.63 -9.49
CA ARG A 144 -10.96 -1.84 -10.90
C ARG A 144 -10.96 -3.31 -11.34
N GLY A 145 -10.48 -4.24 -10.51
CA GLY A 145 -10.65 -5.70 -10.68
C GLY A 145 -9.34 -6.47 -10.83
#